data_AF-A0AAU1KSM1-F1
#
_entry.id   AF-A0AAU1KSM1-F1
#
_cell.length_a   1.000
_cell.length_b   1.000
_cell.length_c   1.000
_cell.angle_alpha   90.00
_cell.angle_beta   90.00
_cell.angle_gamma   90.00
#
_symmetry.space_group_name_H-M   'P 1'
#
loop_
_entity.id
_entity.type
_entity.pdbx_description
1 polymer ?
#
loop_
_entity_poly.entity_id
_entity_poly.type
_entity_poly.pdbx_seq_one_letter_code
_entity_poly.pdbx_strand_id
1 'polypeptide(L)'
;MALAECLVREGRWALWLVCGCYLVVVYITSRGLIAAPRYRMLQARVHDCRARIDVCAAGPAQGSAALQAVTGRLDRLELNGQVVWRLLPRRWVVAIPLSKLAPAWRVLHEAEGQLLRLEGAEEISLRVHALRLRLASDHEPAHRSLAAELAAASGDPAAERALLFAVTEQLARQEDEAFEREYELQRIALWLALTGLGAVLLMGLVLDHRLSLLLGGLGGFLSPLIGVMRAQRPASWGVLVLAPVGGALAAPGGLLLVRMLADPELNLLGQVFLDNSWGAPGRPIALAIALLFGFSGTLFSRLALAATGQLMPVAGRAAPRGGVPAQATAPPGPTGQQVP
;
A
#
# COMPACT_ATOMS: atom_id res chain seq x y z
N MET A 1 -2.29 48.07 4.94
CA MET A 1 -3.57 47.68 5.60
C MET A 1 -4.58 47.09 4.61
N ALA A 2 -4.85 47.71 3.46
CA ALA A 2 -5.79 47.18 2.46
C ALA A 2 -5.45 45.79 1.87
N LEU A 3 -4.16 45.44 1.73
CA LEU A 3 -3.74 44.09 1.28
C LEU A 3 -4.03 42.98 2.31
N ALA A 4 -3.96 43.31 3.60
CA ALA A 4 -4.26 42.36 4.67
C ALA A 4 -5.78 42.12 4.79
N GLU A 5 -6.61 43.14 4.57
CA GLU A 5 -8.06 43.00 4.52
C GLU A 5 -8.55 42.24 3.29
N CYS A 6 -7.87 42.40 2.14
CA CYS A 6 -8.11 41.57 0.96
C CYS A 6 -7.73 40.10 1.23
N LEU A 7 -6.56 39.85 1.84
CA LEU A 7 -6.12 38.52 2.28
C LEU A 7 -7.05 37.86 3.31
N VAL A 8 -7.66 38.62 4.22
CA VAL A 8 -8.61 38.10 5.23
C VAL A 8 -9.96 37.74 4.60
N ARG A 9 -10.41 38.51 3.61
CA ARG A 9 -11.62 38.20 2.81
C ARG A 9 -11.38 37.06 1.80
N GLU A 10 -10.16 36.95 1.28
CA GLU A 10 -9.66 35.85 0.44
C GLU A 10 -9.36 34.57 1.26
N GLY A 11 -9.03 34.71 2.55
CA GLY A 11 -8.64 33.61 3.42
C GLY A 11 -9.75 32.59 3.70
N ARG A 12 -11.03 32.96 3.50
CA ARG A 12 -12.13 31.97 3.47
C ARG A 12 -11.95 31.00 2.31
N TRP A 13 -11.61 31.48 1.14
CA TRP A 13 -11.50 30.67 -0.07
C TRP A 13 -10.17 29.91 -0.15
N ALA A 14 -9.12 30.41 0.49
CA ALA A 14 -7.80 29.78 0.48
C ALA A 14 -7.83 28.31 0.95
N LEU A 15 -8.49 28.01 2.07
CA LEU A 15 -8.60 26.63 2.58
C LEU A 15 -9.36 25.73 1.60
N TRP A 16 -10.50 26.20 1.09
CA TRP A 16 -11.29 25.48 0.10
C TRP A 16 -10.53 25.23 -1.20
N LEU A 17 -9.78 26.22 -1.68
CA LEU A 17 -8.98 26.13 -2.89
C LEU A 17 -7.84 25.14 -2.72
N VAL A 18 -7.12 25.17 -1.59
CA VAL A 18 -6.06 24.21 -1.28
C VAL A 18 -6.61 22.80 -1.17
N CYS A 19 -7.71 22.59 -0.43
CA CYS A 19 -8.39 21.30 -0.34
C CYS A 19 -8.87 20.79 -1.72
N GLY A 20 -9.46 21.67 -2.54
CA GLY A 20 -9.89 21.34 -3.88
C GLY A 20 -8.73 20.96 -4.81
N CYS A 21 -7.65 21.76 -4.82
CA CYS A 21 -6.44 21.47 -5.58
C CYS A 21 -5.81 20.14 -5.13
N TYR A 22 -5.76 19.90 -3.82
CA TYR A 22 -5.26 18.66 -3.25
C TYR A 22 -6.05 17.44 -3.74
N LEU A 23 -7.38 17.49 -3.68
CA LEU A 23 -8.25 16.43 -4.24
C LEU A 23 -8.02 16.21 -5.72
N VAL A 24 -7.86 17.28 -6.51
CA VAL A 24 -7.58 17.18 -7.93
C VAL A 24 -6.24 16.48 -8.17
N VAL A 25 -5.18 16.84 -7.44
CA VAL A 25 -3.87 16.19 -7.55
C VAL A 25 -3.94 14.71 -7.16
N VAL A 26 -4.58 14.39 -6.03
CA VAL A 26 -4.79 13.00 -5.58
C VAL A 26 -5.58 12.19 -6.61
N TYR A 27 -6.63 12.78 -7.18
CA TYR A 27 -7.45 12.13 -8.19
C TYR A 27 -6.68 11.89 -9.51
N ILE A 28 -5.95 12.89 -10.00
CA ILE A 28 -5.14 12.77 -11.22
C ILE A 28 -4.01 11.74 -11.00
N THR A 29 -3.35 11.78 -9.85
CA THR A 29 -2.22 10.90 -9.54
C THR A 29 -2.67 9.44 -9.38
N SER A 30 -3.77 9.19 -8.65
CA SER A 30 -4.32 7.83 -8.48
C SER A 30 -4.74 7.21 -9.81
N ARG A 31 -5.45 7.97 -10.66
CA ARG A 31 -5.95 7.45 -11.94
C ARG A 31 -4.94 7.47 -13.07
N GLY A 32 -4.02 8.43 -13.07
CA GLY A 32 -3.06 8.65 -14.15
C GLY A 32 -1.73 7.94 -13.93
N LEU A 33 -1.11 8.07 -12.75
CA LEU A 33 0.25 7.60 -12.52
C LEU A 33 0.33 6.15 -12.05
N ILE A 34 -0.68 5.66 -11.34
CA ILE A 34 -0.68 4.29 -10.82
C ILE A 34 -1.33 3.32 -11.82
N ALA A 35 -2.50 3.69 -12.35
CA ALA A 35 -3.25 2.78 -13.21
C ALA A 35 -2.65 2.65 -14.62
N ALA A 36 -2.00 3.70 -15.15
CA ALA A 36 -1.50 3.68 -16.53
C ALA A 36 -0.32 2.73 -16.76
N PRO A 37 0.74 2.68 -15.92
CA PRO A 37 1.82 1.72 -16.10
C PRO A 37 1.33 0.27 -16.03
N ARG A 38 0.42 -0.02 -15.10
CA ARG A 38 -0.17 -1.37 -14.94
C ARG A 38 -1.01 -1.78 -16.13
N TYR A 39 -1.77 -0.85 -16.67
CA TYR A 39 -2.53 -1.11 -17.87
C TYR A 39 -1.62 -1.33 -19.09
N ARG A 40 -0.52 -0.58 -19.23
CA ARG A 40 0.48 -0.84 -20.29
C ARG A 40 1.10 -2.23 -20.16
N MET A 41 1.37 -2.67 -18.92
CA MET A 41 1.87 -4.02 -18.66
C MET A 41 0.84 -5.09 -19.02
N LEU A 42 -0.44 -4.87 -18.71
CA LEU A 42 -1.54 -5.73 -19.14
C LEU A 42 -1.59 -5.82 -20.67
N GLN A 43 -1.53 -4.69 -21.38
CA GLN A 43 -1.54 -4.65 -22.84
C GLN A 43 -0.36 -5.41 -23.45
N ALA A 44 0.85 -5.25 -22.89
CA ALA A 44 2.02 -5.99 -23.32
C ALA A 44 1.82 -7.51 -23.18
N ARG A 45 1.33 -7.97 -22.01
CA ARG A 45 1.07 -9.40 -21.80
C ARG A 45 -0.07 -9.95 -22.66
N VAL A 46 -1.12 -9.16 -22.93
CA VAL A 46 -2.18 -9.54 -23.87
C VAL A 46 -1.60 -9.74 -25.28
N HIS A 47 -0.71 -8.84 -25.71
CA HIS A 47 -0.03 -8.96 -26.99
C HIS A 47 0.85 -10.21 -27.06
N ASP A 48 1.63 -10.47 -26.00
CA ASP A 48 2.44 -11.68 -25.88
C ASP A 48 1.58 -12.96 -25.93
N CYS A 49 0.40 -12.95 -25.28
CA CYS A 49 -0.54 -14.05 -25.34
C CYS A 49 -1.07 -14.29 -26.76
N ARG A 50 -1.34 -13.22 -27.53
CA ARG A 50 -1.77 -13.35 -28.92
C ARG A 50 -0.69 -13.94 -29.81
N ALA A 51 0.54 -13.44 -29.69
CA ALA A 51 1.66 -14.00 -30.44
C ALA A 51 1.81 -15.52 -30.18
N ARG A 52 1.59 -15.95 -28.94
CA ARG A 52 1.60 -17.37 -28.57
C ARG A 52 0.41 -18.16 -29.11
N ILE A 53 -0.78 -17.56 -29.16
CA ILE A 53 -1.95 -18.16 -29.81
C ILE A 53 -1.67 -18.43 -31.29
N ASP A 54 -1.03 -17.49 -31.98
CA ASP A 54 -0.67 -17.66 -33.39
C ASP A 54 0.32 -18.81 -33.60
N VAL A 55 1.31 -18.96 -32.71
CA VAL A 55 2.24 -20.10 -32.70
C VAL A 55 1.49 -21.42 -32.45
N CYS A 56 0.61 -21.47 -31.45
CA CYS A 56 -0.21 -22.65 -31.16
C CYS A 56 -1.20 -22.98 -32.30
N ALA A 57 -1.71 -21.98 -33.00
CA ALA A 57 -2.60 -22.13 -34.15
C ALA A 57 -1.89 -22.69 -35.38
N ALA A 58 -0.58 -22.47 -35.51
CA ALA A 58 0.27 -23.05 -36.55
C ALA A 58 0.79 -24.46 -36.19
N GLY A 59 0.68 -24.85 -34.92
CA GLY A 59 1.17 -26.12 -34.38
C GLY A 59 0.11 -27.22 -34.23
N PRO A 60 0.37 -28.26 -33.42
CA PRO A 60 -0.50 -29.42 -33.26
C PRO A 60 -1.85 -29.12 -32.56
N ALA A 61 -2.00 -27.93 -31.98
CA ALA A 61 -3.23 -27.48 -31.33
C ALA A 61 -4.19 -26.74 -32.29
N GLN A 62 -3.90 -26.74 -33.59
CA GLN A 62 -4.69 -26.11 -34.64
C GLN A 62 -6.15 -26.60 -34.59
N GLY A 63 -7.10 -25.66 -34.47
CA GLY A 63 -8.53 -25.97 -34.42
C GLY A 63 -9.05 -26.47 -33.07
N SER A 64 -8.25 -26.46 -32.00
CA SER A 64 -8.75 -26.87 -30.68
C SER A 64 -9.81 -25.88 -30.15
N ALA A 65 -10.89 -26.43 -29.56
CA ALA A 65 -11.95 -25.64 -28.92
C ALA A 65 -11.40 -24.77 -27.77
N ALA A 66 -10.33 -25.23 -27.11
CA ALA A 66 -9.62 -24.49 -26.08
C ALA A 66 -8.93 -23.24 -26.65
N LEU A 67 -8.27 -23.33 -27.80
CA LEU A 67 -7.64 -22.18 -28.46
C LEU A 67 -8.69 -21.14 -28.87
N GLN A 68 -9.81 -21.57 -29.46
CA GLN A 68 -10.92 -20.67 -29.80
C GLN A 68 -11.54 -20.00 -28.56
N ALA A 69 -11.66 -20.73 -27.45
CA ALA A 69 -12.15 -20.20 -26.18
C ALA A 69 -11.21 -19.13 -25.61
N VAL A 70 -9.89 -19.35 -25.67
CA VAL A 70 -8.87 -18.38 -25.24
C VAL A 70 -8.91 -17.13 -26.12
N THR A 71 -8.91 -17.29 -27.44
CA THR A 71 -9.00 -16.16 -28.39
C THR A 71 -10.27 -15.35 -28.15
N GLY A 72 -11.44 -16.01 -28.04
CA GLY A 72 -12.71 -15.33 -27.77
C GLY A 72 -12.74 -14.61 -26.41
N ARG A 73 -12.02 -15.11 -25.39
CA ARG A 73 -11.88 -14.42 -24.10
C ARG A 73 -11.01 -13.16 -24.20
N LEU A 74 -9.88 -13.23 -24.91
CA LEU A 74 -9.00 -12.08 -25.13
C LEU A 74 -9.69 -11.01 -25.99
N ASP A 75 -10.41 -11.44 -27.03
CA ASP A 75 -11.20 -10.52 -27.86
C ASP A 75 -12.29 -9.83 -27.05
N ARG A 76 -12.95 -10.53 -26.12
CA ARG A 76 -13.88 -9.88 -25.18
C ARG A 76 -13.19 -8.91 -24.24
N LEU A 77 -11.96 -9.19 -23.81
CA LEU A 77 -11.20 -8.31 -22.93
C LEU A 77 -10.83 -6.99 -23.64
N GLU A 78 -10.52 -7.05 -24.94
CA GLU A 78 -10.27 -5.87 -25.77
C GLU A 78 -11.54 -5.16 -26.24
N LEU A 79 -12.49 -5.88 -26.83
CA LEU A 79 -13.71 -5.34 -27.44
C LEU A 79 -14.70 -4.78 -26.40
N ASN A 80 -14.85 -5.42 -25.23
CA ASN A 80 -15.79 -4.93 -24.22
C ASN A 80 -15.27 -3.70 -23.46
N GLY A 81 -14.12 -3.14 -23.82
CA GLY A 81 -13.63 -1.90 -23.22
C GLY A 81 -13.63 -1.99 -21.68
N GLN A 82 -13.28 -3.14 -21.11
CA GLN A 82 -13.21 -3.24 -19.65
C GLN A 82 -12.23 -2.22 -19.09
N VAL A 83 -11.28 -1.73 -19.91
CA VAL A 83 -10.53 -0.52 -19.62
C VAL A 83 -10.75 0.50 -20.75
N VAL A 84 -11.90 1.18 -20.75
CA VAL A 84 -12.14 2.28 -21.70
C VAL A 84 -11.14 3.40 -21.44
N TRP A 85 -10.29 3.69 -22.43
CA TRP A 85 -9.61 4.96 -22.55
C TRP A 85 -10.64 6.08 -22.67
N ARG A 86 -11.01 6.71 -21.56
CA ARG A 86 -11.66 8.00 -21.63
C ARG A 86 -10.58 9.06 -21.51
N LEU A 87 -10.03 9.44 -22.67
CA LEU A 87 -9.57 10.81 -22.85
C LEU A 87 -10.81 11.67 -22.65
N LEU A 88 -10.91 12.38 -21.53
CA LEU A 88 -11.91 13.44 -21.47
C LEU A 88 -11.48 14.47 -22.54
N PRO A 89 -12.29 14.73 -23.59
CA PRO A 89 -11.85 15.54 -24.73
C PRO A 89 -11.50 17.00 -24.40
N ARG A 90 -11.71 17.43 -23.15
CA ARG A 90 -11.32 18.74 -22.61
C ARG A 90 -10.30 18.70 -21.47
N ARG A 91 -9.89 17.52 -20.99
CA ARG A 91 -8.95 17.37 -19.87
C ARG A 91 -7.97 16.26 -20.23
N TRP A 92 -6.69 16.60 -20.32
CA TRP A 92 -5.53 15.72 -20.56
C TRP A 92 -5.31 14.67 -19.45
N VAL A 93 -6.38 14.05 -18.95
CA VAL A 93 -6.38 13.13 -17.82
C VAL A 93 -6.95 11.81 -18.30
N VAL A 94 -6.10 10.79 -18.27
CA VAL A 94 -6.44 9.41 -18.60
C VAL A 94 -7.12 8.80 -17.37
N ALA A 95 -8.38 8.39 -17.50
CA ALA A 95 -9.13 7.76 -16.42
C ALA A 95 -9.26 6.25 -16.65
N ILE A 96 -8.34 5.47 -16.07
CA ILE A 96 -8.44 4.01 -16.02
C ILE A 96 -9.13 3.60 -14.70
N PRO A 97 -10.32 2.97 -14.74
CA PRO A 97 -10.96 2.48 -13.53
C PRO A 97 -10.21 1.26 -13.00
N LEU A 98 -9.48 1.42 -11.90
CA LEU A 98 -8.77 0.34 -11.20
C LEU A 98 -9.69 -0.85 -10.86
N SER A 99 -10.96 -0.59 -10.59
CA SER A 99 -11.98 -1.61 -10.31
C SER A 99 -12.20 -2.60 -11.46
N LYS A 100 -11.87 -2.20 -12.69
CA LYS A 100 -11.97 -3.07 -13.88
C LYS A 100 -10.62 -3.67 -14.28
N LEU A 101 -9.52 -3.16 -13.72
CA LEU A 101 -8.19 -3.66 -14.02
C LEU A 101 -7.94 -5.01 -13.35
N ALA A 102 -8.31 -5.17 -12.07
CA ALA A 102 -8.20 -6.44 -11.36
C ALA A 102 -8.92 -7.61 -12.06
N PRO A 103 -10.21 -7.52 -12.44
CA PRO A 103 -10.86 -8.62 -13.15
C PRO A 103 -10.25 -8.87 -14.55
N ALA A 104 -9.70 -7.84 -15.21
CA ALA A 104 -9.02 -8.03 -16.48
C ALA A 104 -7.72 -8.85 -16.33
N TRP A 105 -6.96 -8.62 -15.25
CA TRP A 105 -5.79 -9.44 -14.91
C TRP A 105 -6.16 -10.91 -14.65
N ARG A 106 -7.24 -11.17 -13.89
CA ARG A 106 -7.72 -12.55 -13.68
C ARG A 106 -8.07 -13.26 -14.98
N VAL A 107 -8.80 -12.58 -15.89
CA VAL A 107 -9.14 -13.14 -17.20
C VAL A 107 -7.89 -13.44 -18.03
N LEU A 108 -6.88 -12.56 -17.98
CA LEU A 108 -5.60 -12.79 -18.64
C LEU A 108 -4.86 -14.00 -18.04
N HIS A 109 -4.76 -14.11 -16.70
CA HIS A 109 -4.11 -15.24 -16.04
C HIS A 109 -4.80 -16.57 -16.35
N GLU A 110 -6.14 -16.59 -16.38
CA GLU A 110 -6.89 -17.77 -16.83
C GLU A 110 -6.58 -18.13 -18.29
N ALA A 111 -6.49 -17.15 -19.17
CA ALA A 111 -6.13 -17.35 -20.57
C ALA A 111 -4.69 -17.87 -20.73
N GLU A 112 -3.73 -17.31 -19.98
CA GLU A 112 -2.34 -17.78 -19.94
C GLU A 112 -2.24 -19.22 -19.45
N GLY A 113 -2.97 -19.56 -18.38
CA GLY A 113 -3.04 -20.92 -17.84
C GLY A 113 -3.65 -21.93 -18.82
N GLN A 114 -4.68 -21.53 -19.57
CA GLN A 114 -5.26 -22.36 -20.63
C GLN A 114 -4.31 -22.52 -21.82
N LEU A 115 -3.59 -21.46 -22.19
CA LEU A 115 -2.64 -21.48 -23.30
C LEU A 115 -1.45 -22.40 -23.01
N LEU A 116 -0.92 -22.35 -21.78
CA LEU A 116 0.12 -23.28 -21.29
C LEU A 116 -0.26 -24.76 -21.47
N ARG A 117 -1.56 -25.10 -21.37
CA ARG A 117 -2.05 -26.48 -21.59
C ARG A 117 -1.96 -26.93 -23.05
N LEU A 118 -1.91 -25.99 -23.98
CA LEU A 118 -1.86 -26.25 -25.42
C LEU A 118 -0.44 -26.22 -25.97
N GLU A 119 0.53 -25.72 -25.20
CA GLU A 119 1.92 -25.62 -25.62
C GLU A 119 2.63 -26.98 -25.71
N GLY A 120 3.60 -27.03 -26.63
CA GLY A 120 4.47 -28.17 -26.87
C GLY A 120 5.52 -28.37 -25.77
N ALA A 121 6.19 -29.52 -25.81
CA ALA A 121 7.19 -29.87 -24.81
C ALA A 121 8.43 -28.95 -24.87
N GLU A 122 8.81 -28.50 -26.06
CA GLU A 122 9.94 -27.58 -26.25
C GLU A 122 9.66 -26.21 -25.62
N GLU A 123 8.49 -25.63 -25.87
CA GLU A 123 8.09 -24.34 -25.28
C GLU A 123 7.98 -24.42 -23.75
N ILE A 124 7.48 -25.54 -23.22
CA ILE A 124 7.41 -25.77 -21.78
C ILE A 124 8.81 -25.80 -21.16
N SER A 125 9.77 -26.48 -21.79
CA SER A 125 11.15 -26.53 -21.29
C SER A 125 11.80 -25.13 -21.24
N LEU A 126 11.55 -24.30 -22.26
CA LEU A 126 12.03 -22.92 -22.31
C LEU A 126 11.38 -22.07 -21.21
N ARG A 127 10.07 -22.25 -20.96
CA ARG A 127 9.37 -21.55 -19.88
C ARG A 127 9.84 -21.98 -18.49
N VAL A 128 10.08 -23.26 -18.26
CA VAL A 128 10.66 -23.76 -17.01
C VAL A 128 12.02 -23.12 -16.79
N HIS A 129 12.86 -23.04 -17.83
CA HIS A 129 14.17 -22.38 -17.74
C HIS A 129 14.05 -20.88 -17.40
N ALA A 130 13.18 -20.15 -18.10
CA ALA A 130 12.95 -18.74 -17.84
C ALA A 130 12.39 -18.48 -16.43
N LEU A 131 11.51 -19.36 -15.95
CA LEU A 131 10.95 -19.29 -14.60
C LEU A 131 12.00 -19.57 -13.53
N ARG A 132 12.88 -20.55 -13.74
CA ARG A 132 14.04 -20.82 -12.86
C ARG A 132 14.93 -19.58 -12.74
N LEU A 133 15.25 -18.93 -13.86
CA LEU A 133 16.04 -17.69 -13.87
C LEU A 133 15.36 -16.56 -13.10
N ARG A 134 14.04 -16.37 -13.30
CA ARG A 134 13.27 -15.35 -12.58
C ARG A 134 13.25 -15.62 -11.08
N LEU A 135 12.95 -16.86 -10.66
CA LEU A 135 12.92 -17.24 -9.25
C LEU A 135 14.30 -17.16 -8.58
N ALA A 136 15.38 -17.44 -9.31
CA ALA A 136 16.75 -17.30 -8.80
C ALA A 136 17.16 -15.84 -8.58
N SER A 137 16.62 -14.92 -9.39
CA SER A 137 16.87 -13.48 -9.23
C SER A 137 16.08 -12.86 -8.07
N ASP A 138 15.02 -13.51 -7.61
CA ASP A 138 14.11 -12.98 -6.60
C ASP A 138 14.49 -13.46 -5.19
N HIS A 139 14.42 -12.56 -4.21
CA HIS A 139 14.93 -12.81 -2.85
C HIS A 139 13.82 -13.24 -1.87
N GLU A 140 12.57 -13.28 -2.34
CA GLU A 140 11.40 -13.60 -1.54
C GLU A 140 11.46 -15.06 -1.03
N PRO A 141 11.27 -15.31 0.27
CA PRO A 141 11.41 -16.66 0.85
C PRO A 141 10.38 -17.65 0.28
N ALA A 142 9.19 -17.18 -0.10
CA ALA A 142 8.19 -18.00 -0.78
C ALA A 142 8.70 -18.49 -2.15
N HIS A 143 9.37 -17.63 -2.92
CA HIS A 143 9.93 -17.96 -4.23
C HIS A 143 11.11 -18.94 -4.14
N ARG A 144 11.86 -18.93 -3.02
CA ARG A 144 12.93 -19.92 -2.77
C ARG A 144 12.41 -21.36 -2.60
N SER A 145 11.28 -21.53 -1.91
CA SER A 145 10.67 -22.86 -1.77
C SER A 145 10.19 -23.42 -3.12
N LEU A 146 9.55 -22.58 -3.94
CA LEU A 146 9.11 -22.93 -5.29
C LEU A 146 10.29 -23.20 -6.23
N ALA A 147 11.39 -22.45 -6.11
CA ALA A 147 12.61 -22.69 -6.86
C ALA A 147 13.23 -24.05 -6.52
N ALA A 148 13.23 -24.45 -5.25
CA ALA A 148 13.74 -25.74 -4.80
C ALA A 148 12.88 -26.91 -5.31
N GLU A 149 11.55 -26.76 -5.27
CA GLU A 149 10.62 -27.75 -5.82
C GLU A 149 10.78 -27.91 -7.34
N LEU A 150 10.92 -26.79 -8.07
CA LEU A 150 11.15 -26.79 -9.52
C LEU A 150 12.54 -27.35 -9.91
N ALA A 151 13.54 -27.23 -9.03
CA ALA A 151 14.84 -27.86 -9.21
C ALA A 151 14.80 -29.37 -8.94
N ALA A 152 14.02 -29.81 -7.95
CA ALA A 152 13.86 -31.23 -7.60
C ALA A 152 13.11 -32.03 -8.67
N ALA A 153 12.18 -31.41 -9.41
CA ALA A 153 11.48 -32.03 -10.52
C ALA A 153 12.31 -32.14 -11.82
N SER A 154 13.56 -31.66 -11.82
CA SER A 154 14.43 -31.66 -13.00
C SER A 154 14.69 -33.09 -13.51
N GLY A 155 14.29 -33.36 -14.75
CA GLY A 155 14.55 -34.64 -15.44
C GLY A 155 13.32 -35.49 -15.72
N ASP A 156 12.14 -35.16 -15.17
CA ASP A 156 10.86 -35.76 -15.57
C ASP A 156 9.98 -34.70 -16.28
N PRO A 157 9.75 -34.82 -17.60
CA PRO A 157 8.99 -33.83 -18.36
C PRO A 157 7.52 -33.72 -17.94
N ALA A 158 6.93 -34.79 -17.41
CA ALA A 158 5.54 -34.77 -16.94
C ALA A 158 5.45 -34.03 -15.59
N ALA A 159 6.38 -34.31 -14.67
CA ALA A 159 6.47 -33.61 -13.39
C ALA A 159 6.83 -32.13 -13.57
N GLU A 160 7.79 -31.80 -14.45
CA GLU A 160 8.16 -30.41 -14.75
C GLU A 160 6.96 -29.62 -15.31
N ARG A 161 6.19 -30.23 -16.21
CA ARG A 161 4.97 -29.62 -16.76
C ARG A 161 3.92 -29.38 -15.69
N ALA A 162 3.64 -30.38 -14.84
CA ALA A 162 2.69 -30.24 -13.75
C ALA A 162 3.10 -29.15 -12.75
N LEU A 163 4.40 -29.08 -12.42
CA LEU A 163 4.94 -28.09 -11.50
C LEU A 163 4.92 -26.69 -12.11
N LEU A 164 5.22 -26.54 -13.40
CA LEU A 164 5.08 -25.27 -14.12
C LEU A 164 3.65 -24.71 -14.01
N PHE A 165 2.62 -25.55 -14.20
CA PHE A 165 1.23 -25.14 -14.01
C PHE A 165 0.95 -24.68 -12.58
N ALA A 166 1.36 -25.48 -11.60
CA ALA A 166 1.12 -25.16 -10.20
C ALA A 166 1.79 -23.84 -9.79
N VAL A 167 3.05 -23.63 -10.18
CA VAL A 167 3.80 -22.41 -9.85
C VAL A 167 3.21 -21.20 -10.57
N THR A 168 2.87 -21.32 -11.86
CA THR A 168 2.29 -20.19 -12.62
C THR A 168 0.91 -19.80 -12.09
N GLU A 169 0.07 -20.77 -11.73
CA GLU A 169 -1.22 -20.53 -11.09
C GLU A 169 -1.08 -19.89 -9.70
N GLN A 170 -0.10 -20.34 -8.91
CA GLN A 170 0.18 -19.75 -7.61
C GLN A 170 0.68 -18.31 -7.72
N LEU A 171 1.61 -18.03 -8.64
CA LEU A 171 2.10 -16.67 -8.88
C LEU A 171 0.99 -15.75 -9.37
N ALA A 172 0.13 -16.23 -10.29
CA ALA A 172 -1.02 -15.48 -10.76
C ALA A 172 -1.99 -15.13 -9.62
N ARG A 173 -2.32 -16.09 -8.74
CA ARG A 173 -3.15 -15.84 -7.55
C ARG A 173 -2.53 -14.82 -6.61
N GLN A 174 -1.22 -14.91 -6.37
CA GLN A 174 -0.51 -13.95 -5.53
C GLN A 174 -0.52 -12.54 -6.13
N GLU A 175 -0.29 -12.43 -7.44
CA GLU A 175 -0.39 -11.16 -8.19
C GLU A 175 -1.82 -10.59 -8.05
N ASP A 176 -2.86 -11.39 -8.26
CA ASP A 176 -4.27 -10.98 -8.16
C ASP A 176 -4.65 -10.53 -6.74
N GLU A 177 -4.29 -11.30 -5.71
CA GLU A 177 -4.54 -10.93 -4.31
C GLU A 177 -3.80 -9.66 -3.90
N ALA A 178 -2.57 -9.46 -4.39
CA ALA A 178 -1.81 -8.24 -4.15
C ALA A 178 -2.50 -7.04 -4.81
N PHE A 179 -3.00 -7.19 -6.05
CA PHE A 179 -3.74 -6.15 -6.74
C PHE A 179 -5.03 -5.76 -6.02
N GLU A 180 -5.81 -6.74 -5.55
CA GLU A 180 -7.04 -6.50 -4.80
C GLU A 180 -6.77 -5.77 -3.49
N ARG A 181 -5.77 -6.23 -2.72
CA ARG A 181 -5.37 -5.58 -1.48
C ARG A 181 -4.96 -4.13 -1.71
N GLU A 182 -4.17 -3.87 -2.75
CA GLU A 182 -3.73 -2.51 -3.04
C GLU A 182 -4.88 -1.60 -3.49
N TYR A 183 -5.79 -2.11 -4.32
CA TYR A 183 -6.99 -1.37 -4.71
C TYR A 183 -7.86 -1.03 -3.50
N GLU A 184 -8.09 -2.00 -2.60
CA GLU A 184 -8.84 -1.79 -1.38
C GLU A 184 -8.18 -0.74 -0.47
N LEU A 185 -6.86 -0.83 -0.29
CA LEU A 185 -6.09 0.17 0.47
C LEU A 185 -6.19 1.57 -0.15
N GLN A 186 -6.12 1.68 -1.48
CA GLN A 186 -6.28 2.97 -2.17
C GLN A 186 -7.70 3.53 -2.04
N ARG A 187 -8.73 2.66 -2.13
CA ARG A 187 -10.14 3.04 -1.96
C ARG A 187 -10.40 3.55 -0.55
N ILE A 188 -9.94 2.81 0.46
CA ILE A 188 -10.04 3.19 1.87
C ILE A 188 -9.28 4.50 2.11
N ALA A 189 -8.06 4.63 1.60
CA ALA A 189 -7.27 5.86 1.75
C ALA A 189 -7.94 7.07 1.10
N LEU A 190 -8.51 6.93 -0.10
CA LEU A 190 -9.23 8.02 -0.78
C LEU A 190 -10.50 8.42 -0.01
N TRP A 191 -11.24 7.43 0.51
CA TRP A 191 -12.43 7.68 1.31
C TRP A 191 -12.08 8.40 2.62
N LEU A 192 -11.06 7.92 3.34
CA LEU A 192 -10.55 8.55 4.57
C LEU A 192 -9.99 9.95 4.30
N ALA A 193 -9.32 10.16 3.18
CA ALA A 193 -8.85 11.48 2.79
C ALA A 193 -10.01 12.43 2.53
N LEU A 194 -11.06 11.97 1.83
CA LEU A 194 -12.25 12.78 1.55
C LEU A 194 -13.01 13.14 2.83
N THR A 195 -13.25 12.17 3.72
CA THR A 195 -13.92 12.42 5.00
C THR A 195 -13.08 13.31 5.92
N GLY A 196 -11.77 13.08 6.00
CA GLY A 196 -10.86 13.90 6.77
C GLY A 196 -10.74 15.33 6.23
N LEU A 197 -10.73 15.52 4.91
CA LEU A 197 -10.75 16.87 4.31
C LEU A 197 -12.06 17.59 4.61
N GLY A 198 -13.19 16.87 4.60
CA GLY A 198 -14.48 17.40 5.06
C GLY A 198 -14.43 17.86 6.52
N ALA A 199 -13.80 17.08 7.41
CA ALA A 199 -13.59 17.46 8.79
C ALA A 199 -12.67 18.68 8.94
N VAL A 200 -11.57 18.76 8.18
CA VAL A 200 -10.66 19.93 8.14
C VAL A 200 -11.42 21.18 7.71
N LEU A 201 -12.23 21.10 6.65
CA LEU A 201 -13.06 22.22 6.18
C LEU A 201 -14.07 22.65 7.24
N LEU A 202 -14.77 21.69 7.86
CA LEU A 202 -15.73 21.97 8.93
C LEU A 202 -15.05 22.65 10.13
N MET A 203 -13.91 22.12 10.60
CA MET A 203 -13.14 22.74 11.69
C MET A 203 -12.64 24.14 11.31
N GLY A 204 -12.15 24.33 10.09
CA GLY A 204 -11.68 25.63 9.61
C GLY A 204 -12.79 26.68 9.49
N LEU A 205 -14.04 26.26 9.33
CA LEU A 205 -15.21 27.13 9.32
C LEU A 205 -15.73 27.43 10.72
N VAL A 206 -15.81 26.42 11.58
CA VAL A 206 -16.40 26.55 12.93
C VAL A 206 -15.43 27.20 13.92
N LEU A 207 -14.15 26.87 13.84
CA LEU A 207 -13.12 27.30 14.81
C LEU A 207 -12.25 28.46 14.31
N ASP A 208 -12.39 28.85 13.04
CA ASP A 208 -11.60 29.91 12.37
C ASP A 208 -10.06 29.69 12.39
N HIS A 209 -9.60 28.46 12.60
CA HIS A 209 -8.17 28.09 12.69
C HIS A 209 -7.55 27.71 11.33
N ARG A 210 -7.92 28.43 10.27
CA ARG A 210 -7.61 28.03 8.87
C ARG A 210 -6.11 27.97 8.58
N LEU A 211 -5.35 28.97 9.02
CA LEU A 211 -3.90 29.02 8.79
C LEU A 211 -3.16 27.92 9.55
N SER A 212 -3.56 27.65 10.79
CA SER A 212 -3.01 26.55 11.59
C SER A 212 -3.28 25.18 10.94
N LEU A 213 -4.48 24.97 10.39
CA LEU A 213 -4.83 23.74 9.67
C LEU A 213 -3.98 23.57 8.40
N LEU A 214 -3.76 24.66 7.63
CA LEU A 214 -2.92 24.62 6.44
C LEU A 214 -1.45 24.31 6.77
N LEU A 215 -0.89 24.93 7.81
CA LEU A 215 0.47 24.65 8.24
C LEU A 215 0.60 23.24 8.85
N GLY A 216 -0.41 22.78 9.58
CA GLY A 216 -0.50 21.40 10.03
C GLY A 216 -0.46 20.42 8.86
N GLY A 217 -1.23 20.68 7.81
CA GLY A 217 -1.24 19.85 6.62
C GLY A 217 0.09 19.87 5.87
N LEU A 218 0.74 21.03 5.80
CA LEU A 218 2.09 21.16 5.24
C LEU A 218 3.10 20.33 6.04
N GLY A 219 3.06 20.39 7.37
CA GLY A 219 3.91 19.57 8.24
C GLY A 219 3.68 18.08 8.01
N GLY A 220 2.42 17.66 7.91
CA GLY A 220 2.04 16.28 7.62
C GLY A 220 2.54 15.78 6.27
N PHE A 221 2.57 16.65 5.25
CA PHE A 221 3.12 16.33 3.93
C PHE A 221 4.65 16.19 3.93
N LEU A 222 5.37 17.06 4.66
CA LEU A 222 6.83 17.08 4.67
C LEU A 222 7.44 15.82 5.28
N SER A 223 6.79 15.21 6.27
CA SER A 223 7.32 14.02 6.97
C SER A 223 7.55 12.83 6.01
N PRO A 224 6.55 12.35 5.23
CA PRO A 224 6.76 11.33 4.22
C PRO A 224 7.73 11.75 3.10
N LEU A 225 7.68 13.01 2.67
CA LEU A 225 8.52 13.52 1.57
C LEU A 225 10.02 13.38 1.91
N ILE A 226 10.41 13.77 3.12
CA ILE A 226 11.79 13.61 3.61
C ILE A 226 12.16 12.12 3.70
N GLY A 227 11.23 11.27 4.13
CA GLY A 227 11.44 9.82 4.19
C GLY A 227 11.73 9.19 2.83
N VAL A 228 11.01 9.62 1.78
CA VAL A 228 11.22 9.19 0.39
C VAL A 228 12.55 9.72 -0.15
N MET A 229 12.86 11.01 0.06
CA MET A 229 14.12 11.60 -0.39
C MET A 229 15.36 10.94 0.22
N ARG A 230 15.25 10.45 1.46
CA ARG A 230 16.35 9.74 2.15
C ARG A 230 16.40 8.24 1.84
N ALA A 231 15.54 7.76 0.93
CA ALA A 231 15.37 6.33 0.61
C ALA A 231 15.12 5.45 1.85
N GLN A 232 14.68 6.03 2.97
CA GLN A 232 14.57 5.31 4.24
C GLN A 232 13.35 4.38 4.26
N ARG A 233 12.30 4.69 3.48
CA ARG A 233 11.10 3.85 3.35
C ARG A 233 10.44 4.01 1.99
N PRO A 234 9.99 2.91 1.34
CA PRO A 234 8.98 3.01 0.31
C PRO A 234 7.69 3.50 0.97
N ALA A 235 7.31 4.76 0.72
CA ALA A 235 6.05 5.29 1.22
C ALA A 235 4.91 4.70 0.39
N SER A 236 4.00 3.96 1.04
CA SER A 236 2.78 3.52 0.38
C SER A 236 1.95 4.74 0.00
N TRP A 237 1.33 4.69 -1.18
CA TRP A 237 0.62 5.83 -1.73
C TRP A 237 -0.52 6.33 -0.81
N GLY A 238 -1.18 5.41 -0.10
CA GLY A 238 -2.18 5.75 0.91
C GLY A 238 -1.63 6.60 2.06
N VAL A 239 -0.37 6.37 2.48
CA VAL A 239 0.29 7.19 3.52
C VAL A 239 0.56 8.61 2.99
N LEU A 240 1.01 8.74 1.74
CA LEU A 240 1.25 10.04 1.12
C LEU A 240 -0.03 10.88 0.99
N VAL A 241 -1.17 10.21 0.79
CA VAL A 241 -2.48 10.87 0.68
C VAL A 241 -3.10 11.18 2.05
N LEU A 242 -2.88 10.36 3.06
CA LEU A 242 -3.48 10.60 4.37
C LEU A 242 -2.65 11.53 5.25
N ALA A 243 -1.33 11.60 5.05
CA ALA A 243 -0.45 12.36 5.94
C ALA A 243 -0.76 13.87 6.01
N PRO A 244 -1.06 14.58 4.90
CA PRO A 244 -1.44 15.99 4.98
C PRO A 244 -2.77 16.20 5.71
N VAL A 245 -3.74 15.29 5.53
CA VAL A 245 -5.04 15.35 6.21
C VAL A 245 -4.87 15.11 7.71
N GLY A 246 -4.09 14.09 8.08
CA GLY A 246 -3.76 13.81 9.47
C GLY A 246 -2.99 14.95 10.14
N GLY A 247 -2.02 15.54 9.45
CA GLY A 247 -1.27 16.69 9.94
C GLY A 247 -2.14 17.93 10.15
N ALA A 248 -3.07 18.19 9.22
CA ALA A 248 -4.02 19.29 9.36
C ALA A 248 -4.91 19.11 10.60
N LEU A 249 -5.42 17.90 10.85
CA LEU A 249 -6.24 17.60 12.05
C LEU A 249 -5.42 17.57 13.35
N ALA A 250 -4.14 17.20 13.29
CA ALA A 250 -3.26 17.17 14.45
C ALA A 250 -2.88 18.58 14.94
N ALA A 251 -2.82 19.58 14.06
CA ALA A 251 -2.49 20.96 14.42
C ALA A 251 -3.40 21.59 15.49
N PRO A 252 -4.74 21.62 15.34
CA PRO A 252 -5.62 22.17 16.37
C PRO A 252 -5.56 21.34 17.66
N GLY A 253 -5.43 20.01 17.56
CA GLY A 253 -5.24 19.15 18.74
C GLY A 253 -3.96 19.48 19.50
N GLY A 254 -2.85 19.70 18.79
CA GLY A 254 -1.58 20.13 19.37
C GLY A 254 -1.63 21.51 20.01
N LEU A 255 -2.35 22.45 19.39
CA LEU A 255 -2.55 23.79 19.95
C LEU A 255 -3.39 23.76 21.24
N LEU A 256 -4.44 22.93 21.29
CA LEU A 256 -5.23 22.71 22.51
C LEU A 256 -4.39 22.06 23.60
N LEU A 257 -3.56 21.08 23.24
CA LEU A 257 -2.66 20.42 24.19
C LEU A 257 -1.66 21.43 24.77
N VAL A 258 -1.04 22.27 23.93
CA VAL A 258 -0.14 23.33 24.41
C VAL A 258 -0.87 24.32 25.31
N ARG A 259 -2.11 24.71 24.98
CA ARG A 259 -2.92 25.57 25.84
C ARG A 259 -3.18 24.91 27.20
N MET A 260 -3.53 23.63 27.22
CA MET A 260 -3.76 22.86 28.44
C MET A 260 -2.50 22.75 29.30
N LEU A 261 -1.34 22.49 28.70
CA LEU A 261 -0.06 22.43 29.43
C LEU A 261 0.41 23.81 29.92
N ALA A 262 -0.05 24.88 29.27
CA ALA A 262 0.24 26.25 29.67
C ALA A 262 -0.77 26.81 30.69
N ASP A 263 -1.82 26.06 31.04
CA ASP A 263 -2.85 26.48 31.98
C ASP A 263 -2.22 26.79 33.36
N PRO A 264 -2.61 27.85 34.09
CA PRO A 264 -1.93 28.28 35.31
C PRO A 264 -1.94 27.22 36.42
N GLU A 265 -2.89 26.28 36.36
CA GLU A 265 -2.99 25.15 37.30
C GLU A 265 -1.90 24.10 37.06
N LEU A 266 -1.49 23.89 35.81
CA LEU A 266 -0.44 22.93 35.43
C LEU A 266 0.95 23.63 35.35
N ASN A 267 0.99 24.87 34.88
CA ASN A 267 2.14 25.78 34.80
C ASN A 267 3.43 25.15 34.25
N LEU A 268 3.30 24.18 33.33
CA LEU A 268 4.43 23.48 32.71
C LEU A 268 5.05 24.28 31.56
N LEU A 269 4.23 25.07 30.87
CA LEU A 269 4.63 25.98 29.80
C LEU A 269 4.23 27.39 30.21
N GLY A 270 5.19 28.31 30.34
CA GLY A 270 4.92 29.67 30.85
C GLY A 270 3.84 30.44 30.06
N GLN A 271 3.33 31.52 30.65
CA GLN A 271 2.21 32.34 30.13
C GLN A 271 2.33 32.77 28.66
N VAL A 272 3.57 32.89 28.14
CA VAL A 272 3.82 33.22 26.73
C VAL A 272 3.12 32.22 25.78
N PHE A 273 2.97 30.95 26.14
CA PHE A 273 2.28 29.97 25.30
C PHE A 273 0.76 30.04 25.43
N LEU A 274 0.24 30.50 26.56
CA LEU A 274 -1.21 30.65 26.80
C LEU A 274 -1.83 31.70 25.86
N ASP A 275 -1.14 32.83 25.72
CA ASP A 275 -1.59 33.98 24.92
C ASP A 275 -1.32 33.81 23.41
N ASN A 276 -0.34 32.98 23.05
CA ASN A 276 0.16 32.85 21.68
C ASN A 276 -0.16 31.52 21.00
N SER A 277 -1.01 30.67 21.59
CA SER A 277 -1.37 29.34 21.04
C SER A 277 -2.74 29.31 20.38
N TRP A 278 -3.80 29.03 21.14
CA TRP A 278 -5.17 28.84 20.62
C TRP A 278 -5.93 30.15 20.41
N GLY A 279 -5.79 31.10 21.35
CA GLY A 279 -6.53 32.36 21.31
C GLY A 279 -6.08 33.32 20.21
N ALA A 280 -4.91 33.08 19.61
CA ALA A 280 -4.32 33.93 18.58
C ALA A 280 -3.70 33.09 17.44
N PRO A 281 -4.53 32.37 16.65
CA PRO A 281 -4.06 31.40 15.65
C PRO A 281 -3.21 32.01 14.53
N GLY A 282 -3.27 33.33 14.32
CA GLY A 282 -2.45 34.05 13.35
C GLY A 282 -1.03 34.39 13.83
N ARG A 283 -0.70 34.16 15.10
CA ARG A 283 0.64 34.49 15.62
C ARG A 283 1.68 33.44 15.17
N PRO A 284 2.93 33.87 14.93
CA PRO A 284 3.97 32.99 14.39
C PRO A 284 4.26 31.78 15.28
N ILE A 285 4.09 31.91 16.60
CA ILE A 285 4.28 30.81 17.57
C ILE A 285 3.19 29.74 17.39
N ALA A 286 1.91 30.13 17.34
CA ALA A 286 0.81 29.19 17.05
C ALA A 286 1.02 28.46 15.72
N LEU A 287 1.44 29.19 14.70
CA LEU A 287 1.73 28.64 13.37
C LEU A 287 2.89 27.63 13.41
N ALA A 288 3.99 27.94 14.09
CA ALA A 288 5.13 27.03 14.24
C ALA A 288 4.74 25.76 15.00
N ILE A 289 3.95 25.89 16.06
CA ILE A 289 3.43 24.75 16.84
C ILE A 289 2.50 23.90 15.96
N ALA A 290 1.59 24.52 15.21
CA ALA A 290 0.71 23.84 14.28
C ALA A 290 1.50 23.04 13.22
N LEU A 291 2.55 23.63 12.64
CA LEU A 291 3.44 22.94 11.71
C LEU A 291 4.16 21.76 12.37
N LEU A 292 4.68 21.94 13.58
CA LEU A 292 5.41 20.90 14.33
C LEU A 292 4.50 19.71 14.67
N PHE A 293 3.29 19.96 15.16
CA PHE A 293 2.32 18.91 15.43
C PHE A 293 1.77 18.28 14.15
N GLY A 294 1.66 19.05 13.08
CA GLY A 294 1.37 18.52 11.75
C GLY A 294 2.42 17.53 11.28
N PHE A 295 3.70 17.88 11.45
CA PHE A 295 4.84 17.01 11.16
C PHE A 295 4.86 15.75 12.04
N SER A 296 4.52 15.90 13.33
CA SER A 296 4.50 14.80 14.30
C SER A 296 3.24 13.91 14.23
N GLY A 297 2.23 14.24 13.42
CA GLY A 297 1.01 13.45 13.29
C GLY A 297 1.27 11.98 12.91
N THR A 298 2.34 11.72 12.15
CA THR A 298 2.80 10.35 11.83
C THR A 298 3.40 9.60 13.03
N LEU A 299 3.94 10.32 14.02
CA LEU A 299 4.44 9.77 15.29
C LEU A 299 3.28 9.49 16.27
N PHE A 300 2.28 10.38 16.34
CA PHE A 300 1.09 10.15 17.16
C PHE A 300 0.28 8.93 16.70
N SER A 301 0.15 8.72 15.39
CA SER A 301 -0.49 7.49 14.87
C SER A 301 0.28 6.23 15.28
N ARG A 302 1.62 6.27 15.31
CA ARG A 302 2.45 5.16 15.80
C ARG A 302 2.36 4.97 17.31
N LEU A 303 2.25 6.05 18.09
CA LEU A 303 2.05 5.99 19.53
C LEU A 303 0.64 5.46 19.86
N ALA A 304 -0.38 5.86 19.11
CA ALA A 304 -1.74 5.35 19.26
C ALA A 304 -1.82 3.86 18.91
N LEU A 305 -1.15 3.41 17.84
CA LEU A 305 -1.03 1.99 17.48
C LEU A 305 -0.18 1.19 18.48
N ALA A 306 0.89 1.78 19.04
CA ALA A 306 1.69 1.16 20.08
C ALA A 306 0.91 1.06 21.41
N ALA A 307 0.12 2.07 21.75
CA ALA A 307 -0.73 2.08 22.93
C ALA A 307 -1.92 1.12 22.80
N THR A 308 -2.57 1.05 21.63
CA THR A 308 -3.62 0.04 21.37
C THR A 308 -3.07 -1.37 21.23
N GLY A 309 -1.85 -1.53 20.73
CA GLY A 309 -1.12 -2.81 20.75
C GLY A 309 -0.78 -3.31 22.16
N GLN A 310 -0.67 -2.42 23.14
CA GLN A 310 -0.55 -2.78 24.56
C GLN A 310 -1.90 -3.08 25.23
N LEU A 311 -3.01 -2.61 24.64
CA LEU A 311 -4.38 -2.81 25.15
C LEU A 311 -5.07 -4.06 24.56
N MET A 312 -4.51 -4.71 23.54
CA MET A 312 -4.92 -6.06 23.15
C MET A 312 -4.04 -7.07 23.90
N PRO A 313 -4.57 -7.77 24.93
CA PRO A 313 -3.90 -8.97 25.39
C PRO A 313 -3.89 -9.96 24.22
N VAL A 314 -2.71 -10.47 23.90
CA VAL A 314 -2.55 -11.63 23.03
C VAL A 314 -3.28 -12.81 23.69
N ALA A 315 -4.58 -12.94 23.41
CA ALA A 315 -5.34 -14.16 23.61
C ALA A 315 -4.87 -15.17 22.57
N GLY A 316 -3.71 -15.78 22.85
CA GLY A 316 -3.02 -16.65 21.89
C GLY A 316 -1.64 -17.13 22.33
N ARG A 317 -1.31 -17.10 23.63
CA ARG A 317 -0.29 -17.98 24.20
C ARG A 317 -0.99 -18.89 25.20
N ALA A 318 -1.42 -20.05 24.70
CA ALA A 318 -1.70 -21.18 25.55
C ALA A 318 -0.49 -21.42 26.46
N ALA A 319 -0.76 -21.42 27.75
CA ALA A 319 0.21 -21.56 28.83
C ALA A 319 1.01 -22.89 28.72
N PRO A 320 2.25 -22.91 29.22
CA PRO A 320 3.00 -24.15 29.41
C PRO A 320 2.36 -24.95 30.54
N ARG A 321 1.93 -26.18 30.27
CA ARG A 321 1.63 -27.14 31.34
C ARG A 321 2.92 -27.43 32.11
N GLY A 322 2.95 -27.03 33.38
CA GLY A 322 3.85 -27.61 34.38
C GLY A 322 3.61 -29.12 34.55
N GLY A 323 4.45 -29.88 35.23
CA GLY A 323 5.65 -29.56 35.99
C GLY A 323 6.05 -30.77 36.86
N VAL A 324 7.34 -30.80 37.20
CA VAL A 324 7.90 -31.18 38.54
C VAL A 324 8.05 -32.69 38.87
N PRO A 325 9.04 -33.15 39.68
CA PRO A 325 10.00 -32.39 40.52
C PRO A 325 11.50 -32.70 40.37
N ALA A 326 12.26 -31.77 40.96
CA ALA A 326 13.63 -31.91 41.41
C ALA A 326 13.77 -32.94 42.55
N GLN A 327 14.91 -33.63 42.58
CA GLN A 327 15.43 -34.23 43.81
C GLN A 327 16.95 -34.01 43.86
N ALA A 328 17.37 -33.24 44.86
CA ALA A 328 18.77 -33.04 45.25
C ALA A 328 18.91 -33.54 46.68
N THR A 329 19.81 -34.50 46.91
CA THR A 329 20.51 -34.77 48.18
C THR A 329 21.65 -35.76 47.92
N ALA A 330 22.88 -35.38 48.27
CA ALA A 330 24.15 -36.12 48.11
C ALA A 330 24.51 -36.94 49.40
N PRO A 331 25.80 -37.28 49.66
CA PRO A 331 26.69 -38.42 49.28
C PRO A 331 26.91 -39.38 50.51
N PRO A 332 27.96 -40.25 50.72
CA PRO A 332 29.23 -40.55 50.01
C PRO A 332 29.53 -42.06 49.75
N GLY A 333 30.67 -42.34 49.10
CA GLY A 333 31.14 -43.68 48.70
C GLY A 333 31.58 -44.62 49.83
N PRO A 334 32.01 -45.86 49.49
CA PRO A 334 33.43 -46.20 49.66
C PRO A 334 34.05 -47.13 48.58
N THR A 335 35.36 -46.96 48.43
CA THR A 335 36.45 -47.90 48.09
C THR A 335 36.13 -49.32 47.55
N GLY A 336 36.67 -49.59 46.35
CA GLY A 336 37.73 -50.59 46.09
C GLY A 336 37.39 -52.09 46.12
N GLN A 337 37.64 -52.80 45.00
CA GLN A 337 38.61 -53.91 44.98
C GLN A 337 38.88 -54.50 43.57
N GLN A 338 40.19 -54.77 43.39
CA GLN A 338 40.87 -55.83 42.64
C GLN A 338 41.46 -55.54 41.24
N VAL A 339 42.79 -55.58 41.29
CA VAL A 339 43.86 -55.46 40.30
C VAL A 339 44.28 -56.90 39.87
N PRO A 340 45.25 -57.09 38.96
CA PRO A 340 46.67 -57.10 39.38
C PRO A 340 47.60 -56.16 38.60
#